data_AF-A0AAW0J2C0-F1
#
_entry.id   AF-A0AAW0J2C0-F1
#
_cell.length_a   1.000
_cell.length_b   1.000
_cell.length_c   1.000
_cell.angle_alpha   90.00
_cell.angle_beta   90.00
_cell.angle_gamma   90.00
#
_symmetry.space_group_name_H-M   'P 1'
#
loop_
_entity.id
_entity.type
_entity.pdbx_description
1 polymer ?
#
loop_
_entity_poly.entity_id
_entity_poly.type
_entity_poly.pdbx_seq_one_letter_code
_entity_poly.pdbx_strand_id
1 'polypeptide(L)'
;MPKMITDDAQLQEYGVTAILNLLLCDENKEVIASSGVIKPLVRALKLGTSTTRENLPCALLRLSQVNENKSAIGRSGVIPLLVNLLESGGIRRKKDTSTALYSLCSVKENKIRAVQADVDA
;
A
#
# COMPACT_ATOMS: atom_id res chain seq x y z
N MET A 1 8.17 5.67 18.69
CA MET A 1 7.89 5.34 17.28
C MET A 1 6.75 6.23 16.79
N PRO A 2 6.83 6.83 15.59
CA PRO A 2 5.82 7.77 15.11
C PRO A 2 4.55 7.00 14.77
N LYS A 3 3.48 7.26 15.53
CA LYS A 3 2.14 6.76 15.23
C LYS A 3 1.64 7.54 14.02
N MET A 4 1.56 6.92 12.84
CA MET A 4 0.73 7.42 11.72
C MET A 4 -0.79 7.35 12.02
N ILE A 5 -1.16 7.25 13.29
CA ILE A 5 -2.52 7.22 13.82
C ILE A 5 -2.76 8.63 14.36
N THR A 6 -2.88 9.57 13.44
CA THR A 6 -3.34 10.92 13.75
C THR A 6 -4.63 11.13 12.98
N ASP A 7 -5.61 11.72 13.65
CA ASP A 7 -6.86 12.13 13.02
C ASP A 7 -6.67 13.45 12.25
N ASP A 8 -5.52 14.10 12.41
CA ASP A 8 -5.10 15.23 11.60
C ASP A 8 -4.73 14.75 10.18
N ALA A 9 -5.58 15.11 9.23
CA ALA A 9 -5.45 14.76 7.81
C ALA A 9 -4.13 15.26 7.19
N GLN A 10 -3.68 16.47 7.54
CA GLN A 10 -2.43 17.03 7.02
C GLN A 10 -1.22 16.28 7.57
N LEU A 11 -1.22 15.99 8.87
CA LEU A 11 -0.12 15.25 9.48
C LEU A 11 -0.04 13.81 8.96
N GLN A 12 -1.18 13.17 8.69
CA GLN A 12 -1.20 11.85 8.02
C GLN A 12 -0.59 11.93 6.61
N GLU A 13 -0.97 12.94 5.82
CA GLU A 13 -0.46 13.15 4.47
C GLU A 13 1.06 13.41 4.46
N TYR A 14 1.55 14.25 5.37
CA TYR A 14 2.98 14.48 5.55
C TYR A 14 3.72 13.21 5.96
N GLY A 15 3.14 12.40 6.85
CA GLY A 15 3.71 11.12 7.26
C GLY A 15 3.85 10.14 6.09
N VAL A 16 2.81 10.00 5.28
CA VAL A 16 2.82 9.13 4.08
C VAL A 16 3.85 9.62 3.07
N THR A 17 3.92 10.94 2.85
CA THR A 17 4.89 11.56 1.92
C THR A 17 6.33 11.36 2.40
N ALA A 18 6.59 11.54 3.70
CA ALA A 18 7.90 11.27 4.28
C ALA A 18 8.33 9.81 4.09
N ILE A 19 7.42 8.85 4.34
CA ILE A 19 7.70 7.42 4.11
C ILE A 19 7.97 7.14 2.64
N LEU A 20 7.19 7.72 1.73
CA LEU A 20 7.45 7.59 0.29
C LEU A 20 8.83 8.07 -0.10
N ASN A 21 9.24 9.23 0.40
CA ASN A 21 10.57 9.78 0.12
C ASN A 21 11.67 8.87 0.67
N LEU A 22 11.51 8.33 1.88
CA LEU A 22 12.47 7.38 2.45
C LEU A 22 12.56 6.08 1.66
N LEU A 23 11.45 5.62 1.08
CA LEU A 23 11.38 4.42 0.22
C LEU A 23 12.02 4.60 -1.17
N LEU A 24 12.52 5.80 -1.52
CA LEU A 24 13.37 5.99 -2.71
C LEU A 24 14.75 5.32 -2.56
N CYS A 25 15.18 5.12 -1.32
CA CYS A 25 16.44 4.46 -0.99
C CYS A 25 16.16 2.97 -0.77
N ASP A 26 16.82 2.09 -1.52
CA ASP A 26 16.58 0.65 -1.46
C ASP A 26 16.96 0.07 -0.09
N GLU A 27 18.01 0.61 0.50
CA GLU A 27 18.56 0.25 1.81
C GLU A 27 17.56 0.50 2.96
N ASN A 28 16.62 1.42 2.77
CA ASN A 28 15.62 1.75 3.79
C ASN A 28 14.43 0.79 3.80
N LYS A 29 14.17 0.07 2.70
CA LYS A 29 12.91 -0.66 2.49
C LYS A 29 12.69 -1.77 3.53
N GLU A 30 13.72 -2.53 3.84
CA GLU A 30 13.64 -3.62 4.84
C GLU A 30 13.41 -3.08 6.26
N VAL A 31 14.15 -2.04 6.64
CA VAL A 31 14.03 -1.39 7.95
C VAL A 31 12.64 -0.77 8.12
N ILE A 32 12.15 -0.08 7.08
CA ILE A 32 10.82 0.52 7.08
C ILE A 32 9.74 -0.56 7.15
N ALA A 33 9.84 -1.65 6.39
CA ALA A 33 8.87 -2.75 6.47
C ALA A 33 8.85 -3.39 7.87
N SER A 34 10.02 -3.63 8.44
CA SER A 34 10.21 -4.22 9.76
C SER A 34 9.74 -3.31 10.91
N SER A 35 9.64 -2.00 10.67
CA SER A 35 9.07 -1.05 11.64
C SER A 35 7.57 -1.24 11.90
N GLY A 36 6.90 -2.11 11.13
CA GLY A 36 5.47 -2.36 11.24
C GLY A 36 4.59 -1.36 10.48
N VAL A 37 5.19 -0.53 9.61
CA VAL A 37 4.52 0.53 8.85
C VAL A 37 3.38 0.04 7.95
N ILE A 38 3.42 -1.24 7.54
CA ILE A 38 2.44 -1.83 6.60
C ILE A 38 1.01 -1.65 7.12
N LYS A 39 0.75 -1.96 8.40
CA LYS A 39 -0.60 -1.84 8.98
C LYS A 39 -1.11 -0.38 8.97
N PRO A 40 -0.34 0.62 9.44
CA PRO A 40 -0.72 2.03 9.28
C PRO A 40 -0.98 2.46 7.84
N LEU A 41 -0.17 2.04 6.87
CA LEU A 41 -0.39 2.37 5.45
C LEU A 41 -1.73 1.82 4.93
N VAL A 42 -2.08 0.58 5.31
CA VAL A 42 -3.37 -0.01 4.94
C VAL A 42 -4.54 0.72 5.59
N ARG A 43 -4.40 1.13 6.85
CA ARG A 43 -5.42 1.95 7.52
C ARG A 43 -5.60 3.30 6.82
N ALA A 44 -4.50 3.95 6.46
CA ALA A 44 -4.51 5.21 5.72
C ALA A 44 -5.14 5.05 4.31
N LEU A 45 -4.99 3.88 3.67
CA LEU A 45 -5.63 3.60 2.38
C LEU A 45 -7.16 3.51 2.49
N LYS A 46 -7.64 3.06 3.66
CA LYS A 46 -9.08 2.90 3.94
C LYS A 46 -9.73 4.20 4.43
N LEU A 47 -9.05 4.95 5.30
CA LEU A 47 -9.63 6.08 6.05
C LEU A 47 -9.02 7.45 5.70
N GLY A 48 -7.95 7.47 4.90
CA GLY A 48 -7.21 8.69 4.62
C GLY A 48 -7.85 9.57 3.55
N THR A 49 -7.27 10.76 3.39
CA THR A 49 -7.65 11.74 2.37
C THR A 49 -7.50 11.20 0.95
N SER A 50 -8.12 11.86 -0.03
CA SER A 50 -7.91 11.53 -1.45
C SER A 50 -6.41 11.50 -1.80
N THR A 51 -5.64 12.51 -1.38
CA THR A 51 -4.19 12.58 -1.62
C THR A 51 -3.44 11.40 -1.02
N THR A 52 -3.76 11.06 0.23
CA THR A 52 -3.15 9.92 0.92
C THR A 52 -3.43 8.61 0.19
N ARG A 53 -4.70 8.39 -0.21
CA ARG A 53 -5.11 7.19 -0.95
C ARG A 53 -4.48 7.09 -2.33
N GLU A 54 -4.18 8.22 -2.99
CA GLU A 54 -3.49 8.26 -4.28
C GLU A 54 -2.02 7.86 -4.19
N ASN A 55 -1.36 8.23 -3.10
CA ASN A 55 0.08 8.04 -2.91
C ASN A 55 0.44 6.65 -2.35
N LEU A 56 -0.49 6.02 -1.63
CA LEU A 56 -0.26 4.74 -0.96
C LEU A 56 0.04 3.53 -1.88
N PRO A 57 -0.60 3.36 -3.05
CA PRO A 57 -0.21 2.32 -4.00
C PRO A 57 1.27 2.37 -4.38
N CYS A 58 1.83 3.58 -4.54
CA CYS A 58 3.25 3.76 -4.82
C CYS A 58 4.13 3.30 -3.63
N ALA A 59 3.73 3.60 -2.39
CA ALA A 59 4.46 3.15 -1.21
C ALA A 59 4.47 1.61 -1.09
N LEU A 60 3.31 0.99 -1.33
CA LEU A 60 3.15 -0.46 -1.31
C LEU A 60 3.95 -1.14 -2.43
N LEU A 61 3.98 -0.56 -3.63
CA LEU A 61 4.80 -1.02 -4.74
C LEU A 61 6.30 -0.98 -4.39
N ARG A 62 6.78 0.10 -3.76
CA ARG A 62 8.20 0.21 -3.37
C ARG A 62 8.56 -0.81 -2.31
N LEU A 63 7.70 -1.00 -1.31
CA LEU A 63 7.90 -2.04 -0.29
C LEU A 63 7.87 -3.44 -0.90
N SER A 64 7.03 -3.67 -1.91
CA SER A 64 6.92 -4.97 -2.58
C SER A 64 8.08 -5.27 -3.54
N GLN A 65 9.00 -4.33 -3.79
CA GLN A 65 10.24 -4.64 -4.52
C GLN A 65 11.18 -5.57 -3.72
N VAL A 66 11.03 -5.61 -2.39
CA VAL A 66 11.63 -6.62 -1.52
C VAL A 66 10.68 -7.82 -1.46
N ASN A 67 11.16 -9.01 -1.82
CA ASN A 67 10.29 -10.19 -1.98
C ASN A 67 9.65 -10.65 -0.67
N GLU A 68 10.40 -10.54 0.42
CA GLU A 68 10.04 -10.91 1.79
C GLU A 68 8.82 -10.10 2.27
N ASN A 69 8.70 -8.86 1.80
CA ASN A 69 7.60 -7.96 2.16
C ASN A 69 6.28 -8.34 1.49
N LYS A 70 6.30 -8.93 0.28
CA LYS A 70 5.09 -9.18 -0.53
C LYS A 70 4.05 -10.01 0.21
N SER A 71 4.50 -11.06 0.91
CA SER A 71 3.63 -11.95 1.68
C SER A 71 3.04 -11.23 2.90
N ALA A 72 3.82 -10.39 3.58
CA ALA A 72 3.33 -9.60 4.71
C ALA A 72 2.32 -8.53 4.26
N ILE A 73 2.60 -7.84 3.16
CA ILE A 73 1.68 -6.88 2.54
C ILE A 73 0.39 -7.57 2.13
N GLY A 74 0.44 -8.72 1.46
CA GLY A 74 -0.76 -9.45 1.06
C GLY A 74 -1.65 -9.88 2.24
N ARG A 75 -1.05 -10.33 3.34
CA ARG A 75 -1.77 -10.69 4.57
C ARG A 75 -2.37 -9.50 5.33
N SER A 76 -1.98 -8.27 5.00
CA SER A 76 -2.46 -7.07 5.70
C SER A 76 -3.89 -6.67 5.35
N GLY A 77 -4.51 -7.34 4.37
CA GLY A 77 -5.86 -7.00 3.87
C GLY A 77 -5.86 -5.87 2.84
N VAL A 78 -4.69 -5.51 2.30
CA VAL A 78 -4.56 -4.43 1.31
C VAL A 78 -5.09 -4.81 -0.07
N ILE A 79 -5.05 -6.09 -0.44
CA ILE A 79 -5.37 -6.55 -1.80
C ILE A 79 -6.80 -6.16 -2.22
N PRO A 80 -7.85 -6.42 -1.42
CA PRO A 80 -9.19 -5.95 -1.77
C PRO A 80 -9.30 -4.43 -1.92
N LEU A 81 -8.58 -3.66 -1.10
CA LEU A 81 -8.57 -2.20 -1.21
C LEU A 81 -7.94 -1.72 -2.53
N LEU A 82 -6.89 -2.40 -2.99
CA LEU A 82 -6.25 -2.10 -4.27
C LEU A 82 -7.15 -2.50 -5.45
N VAL A 83 -7.86 -3.65 -5.37
CA VAL A 83 -8.83 -4.06 -6.40
C VAL A 83 -9.94 -3.01 -6.53
N ASN A 84 -10.56 -2.63 -5.41
CA ASN A 84 -11.58 -1.57 -5.41
C ASN A 84 -11.06 -0.22 -5.94
N LEU A 85 -9.79 0.11 -5.66
CA LEU A 85 -9.17 1.34 -6.17
C LEU A 85 -8.92 1.28 -7.69
N LEU A 86 -8.73 0.10 -8.28
CA LEU A 86 -8.67 -0.06 -9.74
C LEU A 86 -10.02 0.20 -10.42
N GLU A 87 -11.11 -0.19 -9.76
CA GLU A 87 -12.47 -0.03 -10.29
C GLU A 87 -12.92 1.43 -10.20
N SER A 88 -12.75 2.03 -9.02
CA SER A 88 -13.18 3.40 -8.71
C SER A 88 -12.15 4.50 -9.07
N GLY A 89 -10.95 4.10 -9.50
CA GLY A 89 -9.81 5.00 -9.74
C GLY A 89 -9.88 5.82 -11.04
N GLY A 90 -9.33 7.04 -11.03
CA GLY A 90 -8.99 7.77 -12.26
C GLY A 90 -7.75 7.18 -12.96
N ILE A 91 -7.51 7.52 -14.23
CA ILE A 91 -6.46 6.92 -15.09
C ILE A 91 -5.09 6.84 -14.39
N ARG A 92 -4.64 7.93 -13.74
CA ARG A 92 -3.36 7.98 -13.03
C ARG A 92 -3.31 7.02 -11.84
N ARG A 93 -4.39 6.95 -11.03
CA ARG A 93 -4.51 6.02 -9.90
C ARG A 93 -4.45 4.57 -10.35
N LYS A 94 -5.06 4.25 -11.50
CA LYS A 94 -5.09 2.88 -12.02
C LYS A 94 -3.69 2.36 -12.36
N LYS A 95 -2.77 3.20 -12.85
CA LYS A 95 -1.40 2.78 -13.20
C LYS A 95 -0.61 2.30 -11.99
N ASP A 96 -0.52 3.11 -10.93
CA ASP A 96 0.28 2.74 -9.75
C ASP A 96 -0.36 1.58 -8.99
N THR A 97 -1.70 1.57 -8.93
CA THR A 97 -2.46 0.49 -8.30
C THR A 97 -2.30 -0.83 -9.06
N SER A 98 -2.34 -0.83 -10.40
CA SER A 98 -2.17 -2.04 -11.21
C SER A 98 -0.76 -2.59 -11.09
N THR A 99 0.24 -1.70 -11.08
CA THR A 99 1.65 -2.08 -10.90
C THR A 99 1.89 -2.68 -9.51
N ALA A 100 1.31 -2.09 -8.46
CA ALA A 100 1.37 -2.62 -7.10
C ALA A 100 0.72 -4.01 -7.01
N LEU A 101 -0.49 -4.17 -7.55
CA LEU A 101 -1.18 -5.47 -7.58
C LEU A 101 -0.40 -6.52 -8.37
N TYR A 102 0.15 -6.16 -9.53
CA TYR A 102 1.01 -7.06 -10.32
C TYR A 102 2.22 -7.54 -9.52
N SER A 103 2.93 -6.62 -8.85
CA SER A 103 4.09 -6.95 -8.02
C SER A 103 3.73 -7.87 -6.85
N LEU A 104 2.63 -7.58 -6.15
CA LEU A 104 2.15 -8.40 -5.02
C LEU A 104 1.67 -9.78 -5.47
N CYS A 105 1.00 -9.87 -6.61
CA CYS A 105 0.52 -11.12 -7.20
C CYS A 105 1.64 -12.00 -7.78
N SER A 106 2.91 -11.60 -7.72
CA SER A 106 4.01 -12.56 -7.96
C SER A 106 4.03 -13.67 -6.90
N VAL A 107 3.41 -13.46 -5.74
CA VAL A 107 3.19 -14.44 -4.67
C VAL A 107 1.88 -15.18 -4.90
N LYS A 108 1.89 -16.51 -4.89
CA LYS A 108 0.73 -17.37 -5.21
C LYS A 108 -0.48 -17.07 -4.32
N GLU A 109 -0.26 -16.91 -3.02
CA GLU A 109 -1.30 -16.65 -2.04
C GLU A 109 -1.94 -15.26 -2.24
N ASN A 110 -1.22 -14.31 -2.82
CA ASN A 110 -1.75 -12.99 -3.15
C ASN A 110 -2.65 -13.04 -4.38
N LYS A 111 -2.38 -13.93 -5.35
CA LYS A 111 -3.29 -14.18 -6.48
C LYS A 111 -4.64 -14.69 -6.00
N ILE A 112 -4.65 -15.64 -5.07
CA ILE A 112 -5.88 -16.19 -4.49
C ILE A 112 -6.70 -15.07 -3.83
N ARG A 113 -6.05 -14.22 -3.03
CA ARG A 113 -6.69 -13.06 -2.39
C ARG A 113 -7.26 -12.07 -3.41
N ALA A 114 -6.56 -11.83 -4.52
CA ALA A 114 -7.02 -10.91 -5.55
C ALA A 114 -8.26 -11.44 -6.28
N VAL A 115 -8.29 -12.73 -6.61
CA VAL A 115 -9.46 -13.37 -7.24
C VAL A 115 -10.66 -13.37 -6.29
N GLN A 116 -10.45 -13.64 -5.01
CA GLN A 116 -11.53 -13.60 -4.01
C GLN A 116 -12.09 -12.18 -3.83
N ALA A 117 -11.23 -11.16 -3.86
CA ALA A 117 -11.65 -9.78 -3.71
C ALA A 117 -12.57 -9.28 -4.84
N ASP A 118 -12.44 -9.85 -6.04
CA ASP A 118 -13.28 -9.53 -7.21
C ASP A 118 -14.67 -10.18 -7.12
N VAL A 119 -14.77 -11.33 -6.46
CA VAL A 119 -16.02 -12.09 -6.31
C VAL A 119 -16.91 -11.51 -5.19
N ASP A 120 -16.30 -10.84 -4.21
CA ASP A 120 -16.99 -10.27 -3.04
C ASP A 120 -17.33 -8.76 -3.18
N ALA A 121 -17.04 -8.15 -4.34
CA ALA A 121 -17.26 -6.71 -4.63
C ALA A 121 -18.64 -6.43 -5.24
#